data_AF-A0AAX3QKY8-F1
#
_entry.id   AF-A0AAX3QKY8-F1
#
_cell.length_a   1.000
_cell.length_b   1.000
_cell.length_c   1.000
_cell.angle_alpha   90.00
_cell.angle_beta   90.00
_cell.angle_gamma   90.00
#
_symmetry.space_group_name_H-M   'P 1'
#
loop_
_entity.id
_entity.type
_entity.pdbx_description
1 polymer ?
#
loop_
_entity_poly.entity_id
_entity_poly.type
_entity_poly.pdbx_seq_one_letter_code
_entity_poly.pdbx_strand_id
1 'polypeptide(L)'
;MSIFNKIFKRTSKPVFPIVDTKKLSNAEIEFLIMKFQNWQRDLQEIQKKTDIITSESVEVHRLLTVRFTEKLLNKSDLSKFELEILNLMFQKEGVRLGEFMLISEFENKGNRNKVEYDLKQQGFEFVEDVGFIRIHNNADL
;
A
#
# COMPACT_ATOMS: atom_id res chain seq x y z
N MET A 1 -18.72 8.01 -14.13
CA MET A 1 -19.24 9.03 -13.18
C MET A 1 -18.08 9.89 -12.75
N SER A 2 -18.18 11.21 -13.00
CA SER A 2 -17.13 12.19 -12.75
C SER A 2 -17.34 12.82 -11.38
N ILE A 3 -16.38 12.64 -10.49
CA ILE A 3 -16.21 13.38 -9.24
C ILE A 3 -14.73 13.78 -9.20
N PHE A 4 -14.38 14.85 -8.49
CA PHE A 4 -13.03 15.45 -8.38
C PHE A 4 -12.70 16.59 -9.35
N ASN A 5 -13.65 17.53 -9.53
CA ASN A 5 -13.29 18.94 -9.67
C ASN A 5 -13.63 19.66 -8.36
N LYS A 6 -12.72 19.58 -7.38
CA LYS A 6 -12.71 20.51 -6.23
C LYS A 6 -11.31 21.06 -6.07
N ILE A 7 -11.23 22.37 -6.29
CA ILE A 7 -10.09 23.25 -6.06
C ILE A 7 -9.45 22.88 -4.71
N PHE A 8 -8.19 22.43 -4.76
CA PHE A 8 -7.42 21.96 -3.61
C PHE A 8 -7.29 23.07 -2.55
N LYS A 9 -8.22 23.09 -1.58
CA LYS A 9 -7.97 23.72 -0.29
C LYS A 9 -6.77 23.01 0.33
N ARG A 10 -5.83 23.75 0.93
CA ARG A 10 -4.63 23.22 1.61
C ARG A 10 -5.00 21.98 2.42
N THR A 11 -4.69 20.80 1.90
CA THR A 11 -4.94 19.55 2.60
C THR A 11 -3.94 19.49 3.75
N SER A 12 -4.43 19.37 4.98
CA SER A 12 -3.57 19.24 6.15
C SER A 12 -2.82 17.92 6.06
N LYS A 13 -1.50 17.97 5.99
CA LYS A 13 -0.64 16.77 6.03
C LYS A 13 -0.75 16.13 7.42
N PRO A 14 -0.99 14.81 7.52
CA PRO A 14 -1.02 14.14 8.82
C PRO A 14 0.36 14.09 9.48
N VAL A 15 0.34 13.95 10.80
CA VAL A 15 1.55 13.68 11.59
C VAL A 15 1.89 12.20 11.47
N PHE A 16 3.11 11.91 11.05
CA PHE A 16 3.66 10.56 10.96
C PHE A 16 4.57 10.26 12.17
N PRO A 17 4.68 9.00 12.62
CA PRO A 17 3.90 7.85 12.14
C PRO A 17 2.43 7.94 12.57
N ILE A 18 1.53 7.56 11.67
CA ILE A 18 0.10 7.41 11.95
C ILE A 18 -0.07 6.15 12.79
N VAL A 19 -0.58 6.34 14.01
CA VAL A 19 -0.82 5.25 14.97
C VAL A 19 -2.29 4.78 14.94
N ASP A 20 -3.21 5.68 14.56
CA ASP A 20 -4.64 5.43 14.55
C ASP A 20 -5.31 6.28 13.46
N THR A 21 -5.85 5.62 12.44
CA THR A 21 -6.50 6.30 11.30
C THR A 21 -7.85 6.91 11.63
N LYS A 22 -8.51 6.50 12.71
CA LYS A 22 -9.80 7.09 13.12
C LYS A 22 -9.65 8.53 13.62
N LYS A 23 -8.45 8.89 14.08
CA LYS A 23 -8.11 10.23 14.54
C LYS A 23 -7.79 11.20 13.41
N LEU A 24 -7.63 10.70 12.18
CA LEU A 24 -7.38 11.54 11.03
C LEU A 24 -8.61 12.38 10.71
N SER A 25 -8.38 13.66 10.51
CA SER A 25 -9.35 14.57 9.93
C SER A 25 -9.62 14.20 8.48
N ASN A 26 -10.77 14.62 7.95
CA ASN A 26 -11.12 14.36 6.56
C ASN A 26 -10.10 14.98 5.58
N ALA A 27 -9.52 16.13 5.93
CA ALA A 27 -8.50 16.78 5.12
C ALA A 27 -7.17 16.00 5.10
N GLU A 28 -6.81 15.33 6.20
CA GLU A 28 -5.66 14.41 6.24
C GLU A 28 -5.93 13.14 5.44
N ILE A 29 -7.15 12.59 5.51
CA ILE A 29 -7.56 11.45 4.68
C ILE A 29 -7.49 11.81 3.19
N GLU A 30 -8.02 12.97 2.80
CA GLU A 30 -7.93 13.48 1.42
C GLU A 30 -6.47 13.66 0.98
N PHE A 31 -5.60 14.16 1.86
CA PHE A 31 -4.16 14.25 1.59
C PHE A 31 -3.54 12.89 1.26
N LEU A 32 -3.80 11.87 2.09
CA LEU A 32 -3.25 10.53 1.93
C LEU A 32 -3.72 9.90 0.61
N ILE A 33 -5.02 9.95 0.33
CA ILE A 33 -5.63 9.39 -0.89
C ILE A 33 -5.05 10.07 -2.14
N MET A 34 -4.95 11.40 -2.14
CA MET A 34 -4.33 12.15 -3.24
C MET A 34 -2.89 11.70 -3.48
N LYS A 35 -2.10 11.53 -2.41
CA LYS A 35 -0.70 11.08 -2.53
C LYS A 35 -0.60 9.68 -3.11
N PHE A 36 -1.40 8.72 -2.65
CA PHE A 36 -1.45 7.38 -3.23
C PHE A 36 -1.77 7.39 -4.73
N GLN A 37 -2.78 8.16 -5.13
CA GLN A 37 -3.18 8.26 -6.54
C GLN A 37 -2.10 8.90 -7.42
N ASN A 38 -1.38 9.90 -6.89
CA ASN A 38 -0.25 10.51 -7.59
C ASN A 38 0.89 9.50 -7.77
N TRP A 39 1.28 8.79 -6.71
CA TRP A 39 2.34 7.77 -6.78
C TRP A 39 1.99 6.62 -7.72
N GLN A 40 0.73 6.17 -7.75
CA GLN A 40 0.29 5.16 -8.70
C GLN A 40 0.47 5.63 -10.15
N ARG A 41 0.11 6.90 -10.45
CA ARG A 41 0.31 7.50 -11.77
C ARG A 41 1.79 7.61 -12.11
N ASP A 42 2.62 8.08 -11.17
CA ASP A 42 4.06 8.22 -11.36
C ASP A 42 4.72 6.86 -11.63
N LEU A 43 4.36 5.81 -10.88
CA LEU A 43 4.84 4.45 -11.10
C LEU A 43 4.47 3.91 -12.48
N GLN A 44 3.23 4.12 -12.93
CA GLN A 44 2.78 3.73 -14.26
C GLN A 44 3.54 4.47 -15.37
N GLU A 45 3.83 5.75 -15.18
CA GLU A 45 4.60 6.53 -16.15
C GLU A 45 6.09 6.15 -16.18
N ILE A 46 6.69 5.81 -15.04
CA ILE A 46 8.06 5.30 -14.94
C ILE A 46 8.16 3.92 -15.60
N GLN A 47 7.20 3.03 -15.35
CA GLN A 47 7.16 1.70 -15.96
C GLN A 47 7.12 1.77 -17.50
N LYS A 48 6.34 2.70 -18.07
CA LYS A 48 6.31 2.90 -19.54
C LYS A 48 7.65 3.29 -20.14
N LYS A 49 8.56 3.85 -19.33
CA LYS A 49 9.83 4.44 -19.76
C LYS A 49 11.04 3.59 -19.35
N THR A 50 10.87 2.63 -18.45
CA THR A 50 11.98 1.87 -17.84
C THR A 50 11.54 0.45 -17.51
N ASP A 51 12.47 -0.50 -17.64
CA ASP A 51 12.24 -1.90 -17.22
C ASP A 51 12.54 -2.15 -15.74
N ILE A 52 12.79 -1.07 -14.97
CA ILE A 52 13.18 -1.15 -13.55
C ILE A 52 11.99 -1.51 -12.66
N ILE A 53 10.78 -1.09 -13.05
CA ILE A 53 9.55 -1.31 -12.29
C ILE A 53 8.78 -2.45 -12.97
N THR A 54 8.60 -3.55 -12.26
CA THR A 54 7.86 -4.71 -12.79
C THR A 54 6.35 -4.48 -12.76
N SER A 55 5.61 -5.21 -13.59
CA SER A 55 4.14 -5.15 -13.61
C SER A 55 3.53 -5.52 -12.27
N GLU A 56 4.11 -6.50 -11.59
CA GLU A 56 3.67 -6.96 -10.28
C GLU A 56 3.91 -5.88 -9.22
N SER A 57 5.00 -5.11 -9.33
CA SER A 57 5.28 -3.99 -8.43
C SER A 57 4.24 -2.87 -8.56
N VAL A 58 3.85 -2.54 -9.80
CA VAL A 58 2.77 -1.57 -10.08
C VAL A 58 1.44 -2.08 -9.55
N GLU A 59 1.18 -3.40 -9.70
CA GLU A 59 -0.07 -4.01 -9.29
C GLU A 59 -0.21 -4.07 -7.76
N VAL A 60 0.83 -4.45 -7.03
CA VAL A 60 0.83 -4.41 -5.56
C VAL A 60 0.55 -2.99 -5.05
N HIS A 61 1.22 -1.98 -5.62
CA HIS A 61 0.97 -0.59 -5.23
C HIS A 61 -0.49 -0.17 -5.51
N ARG A 62 -1.05 -0.62 -6.65
CA ARG A 62 -2.45 -0.36 -7.00
C ARG A 62 -3.41 -0.98 -5.98
N LEU A 63 -3.21 -2.23 -5.62
CA LEU A 63 -4.05 -2.97 -4.68
C LEU A 63 -3.98 -2.36 -3.26
N LEU A 64 -2.77 -2.02 -2.79
CA LEU A 64 -2.60 -1.29 -1.52
C LEU A 64 -3.30 0.07 -1.54
N THR A 65 -3.17 0.81 -2.64
CA THR A 65 -3.84 2.11 -2.82
C THR A 65 -5.35 1.98 -2.70
N VAL A 66 -5.95 0.98 -3.36
CA VAL A 66 -7.39 0.71 -3.28
C VAL A 66 -7.79 0.37 -1.84
N ARG A 67 -7.13 -0.63 -1.25
CA ARG A 67 -7.43 -1.10 0.11
C ARG A 67 -7.34 0.02 1.15
N PHE A 68 -6.27 0.81 1.12
CA PHE A 68 -6.09 1.91 2.05
C PHE A 68 -7.08 3.04 1.80
N THR A 69 -7.38 3.36 0.55
CA THR A 69 -8.41 4.36 0.23
C THR A 69 -9.76 3.95 0.80
N GLU A 70 -10.19 2.71 0.58
CA GLU A 70 -11.46 2.20 1.10
C GLU A 70 -11.49 2.22 2.63
N LYS A 71 -10.44 1.73 3.29
CA LYS A 71 -10.36 1.76 4.76
C LYS A 71 -10.36 3.19 5.32
N LEU A 72 -9.61 4.11 4.72
CA LEU A 72 -9.55 5.50 5.17
C LEU A 72 -10.88 6.23 4.99
N LEU A 73 -11.55 6.07 3.84
CA LEU A 73 -12.86 6.68 3.57
C LEU A 73 -13.94 6.16 4.53
N ASN A 74 -13.89 4.87 4.86
CA ASN A 74 -14.82 4.25 5.79
C ASN A 74 -14.43 4.44 7.27
N LYS A 75 -13.29 5.09 7.55
CA LYS A 75 -12.69 5.19 8.90
C LYS A 75 -12.57 3.83 9.61
N SER A 76 -12.30 2.79 8.82
CA SER A 76 -12.06 1.43 9.31
C SER A 76 -10.67 1.32 9.91
N ASP A 77 -10.52 0.35 10.82
CA ASP A 77 -9.21 0.05 11.40
C ASP A 77 -8.28 -0.59 10.35
N LEU A 78 -7.05 -0.09 10.31
CA LEU A 78 -5.93 -0.79 9.70
C LEU A 78 -5.28 -1.68 10.75
N SER A 79 -4.86 -2.87 10.35
CA SER A 79 -4.05 -3.74 11.19
C SER A 79 -2.71 -3.06 11.50
N LYS A 80 -1.99 -3.56 12.51
CA LYS A 80 -0.65 -3.04 12.85
C LYS A 80 0.29 -3.08 11.65
N PHE A 81 0.27 -4.18 10.90
CA PHE A 81 1.10 -4.37 9.71
C PHE A 81 0.67 -3.47 8.55
N GLU A 82 -0.64 -3.27 8.35
CA GLU A 82 -1.14 -2.32 7.35
C GLU A 82 -0.78 -0.86 7.69
N LEU A 83 -0.80 -0.48 8.97
CA LEU A 83 -0.30 0.82 9.44
C LEU A 83 1.21 0.95 9.22
N GLU A 84 1.97 -0.11 9.41
CA GLU A 84 3.41 -0.13 9.13
C GLU A 84 3.68 0.11 7.64
N ILE A 85 2.99 -0.61 6.75
CA ILE A 85 3.04 -0.41 5.31
C ILE A 85 2.66 1.04 4.94
N LEU A 86 1.52 1.53 5.45
CA LEU A 86 1.07 2.91 5.26
C LEU A 86 2.18 3.90 5.65
N ASN A 87 2.75 3.75 6.84
CA ASN A 87 3.78 4.66 7.32
C ASN A 87 5.06 4.60 6.48
N LEU A 88 5.48 3.41 6.04
CA LEU A 88 6.67 3.23 5.20
C LEU A 88 6.52 3.89 3.84
N MET A 89 5.34 3.76 3.21
CA MET A 89 5.06 4.44 1.94
C MET A 89 5.21 5.96 2.05
N PHE A 90 4.99 6.55 3.23
CA PHE A 90 5.09 7.99 3.48
C PHE A 90 6.38 8.47 4.17
N GLN A 91 7.13 7.59 4.84
CA GLN A 91 8.37 7.94 5.53
C GLN A 91 9.52 8.23 4.57
N LYS A 92 9.62 7.45 3.50
CA LYS A 92 10.63 7.62 2.46
C LYS A 92 9.85 7.59 1.15
N GLU A 93 9.69 8.75 0.52
CA GLU A 93 9.02 8.87 -0.78
C GLU A 93 9.56 7.79 -1.74
N GLY A 94 8.81 6.70 -1.93
CA GLY A 94 9.18 5.62 -2.84
C GLY A 94 10.03 4.47 -2.29
N VAL A 95 10.05 4.17 -0.98
CA VAL A 95 10.69 2.91 -0.53
C VAL A 95 9.95 1.69 -1.08
N ARG A 96 10.75 0.78 -1.67
CA ARG A 96 10.30 -0.56 -2.05
C ARG A 96 9.75 -1.24 -0.81
N LEU A 97 8.51 -1.72 -0.89
CA LEU A 97 7.79 -2.43 0.18
C LEU A 97 8.40 -3.78 0.58
N GLY A 98 9.65 -4.00 0.23
CA GLY A 98 10.39 -5.26 0.35
C GLY A 98 9.98 -6.25 -0.72
N GLU A 99 9.61 -7.46 -0.29
CA GLU A 99 9.16 -8.54 -1.16
C GLU A 99 7.65 -8.76 -1.03
N PHE A 100 7.06 -9.30 -2.08
CA PHE A 100 5.64 -9.60 -2.10
C PHE A 100 5.33 -10.84 -2.96
N MET A 101 4.16 -11.42 -2.73
CA MET A 101 3.51 -12.39 -3.62
C MET A 101 2.03 -12.02 -3.73
N LEU A 102 1.56 -11.73 -4.94
CA LEU A 102 0.18 -11.33 -5.20
C LEU A 102 -0.78 -12.49 -4.95
N ILE A 103 -2.00 -12.21 -4.50
CA ILE A 103 -3.05 -13.23 -4.35
C ILE A 103 -3.22 -14.08 -5.63
N SER A 104 -3.24 -13.43 -6.79
CA SER A 104 -3.36 -14.07 -8.09
C SER A 104 -2.25 -15.09 -8.41
N GLU A 105 -1.06 -14.94 -7.81
CA GLU A 105 0.09 -15.80 -8.05
C GLU A 105 0.03 -17.12 -7.25
N PHE A 106 -0.72 -17.16 -6.15
CA PHE A 106 -0.82 -18.36 -5.31
C PHE A 106 -2.22 -18.95 -5.17
N GLU A 107 -3.28 -18.23 -5.56
CA GLU A 107 -4.62 -18.82 -5.68
C GLU A 107 -4.67 -19.96 -6.71
N ASN A 108 -3.82 -19.89 -7.73
CA ASN A 108 -3.70 -20.92 -8.76
C ASN A 108 -2.78 -22.09 -8.37
N LYS A 109 -2.15 -22.04 -7.18
CA LYS A 109 -1.27 -23.13 -6.71
C LYS A 109 -2.13 -24.15 -5.96
N GLY A 110 -2.17 -25.40 -6.43
CA GLY A 110 -3.00 -26.50 -5.91
C GLY A 110 -2.79 -26.89 -4.43
N ASN A 111 -2.01 -26.14 -3.66
CA ASN A 111 -1.87 -26.29 -2.21
C ASN A 111 -1.66 -24.93 -1.52
N ARG A 112 -2.68 -24.06 -1.57
CA ARG A 112 -2.70 -22.74 -0.91
C ARG A 112 -2.23 -22.80 0.54
N ASN A 113 -2.76 -23.72 1.34
CA ASN A 113 -2.43 -23.83 2.77
C ASN A 113 -0.92 -24.04 3.02
N LYS A 114 -0.26 -24.85 2.19
CA LYS A 114 1.18 -25.05 2.29
C LYS A 114 1.94 -23.77 1.92
N VAL A 115 1.54 -23.10 0.83
CA VAL A 115 2.17 -21.83 0.41
C VAL A 115 2.02 -20.76 1.48
N GLU A 116 0.83 -20.60 2.07
CA GLU A 116 0.61 -19.64 3.15
C GLU A 116 1.45 -19.95 4.39
N TYR A 117 1.57 -21.23 4.76
CA TYR A 117 2.42 -21.65 5.87
C TYR A 117 3.88 -21.32 5.61
N ASP A 118 4.41 -21.71 4.44
CA ASP A 118 5.81 -21.49 4.05
C ASP A 118 6.15 -19.98 3.99
N LEU A 119 5.23 -19.15 3.50
CA LEU A 119 5.40 -17.69 3.46
C LEU A 119 5.42 -17.06 4.86
N LYS A 120 4.52 -17.49 5.75
CA LYS A 120 4.51 -17.02 7.15
C LYS A 120 5.80 -17.38 7.88
N GLN A 121 6.36 -18.59 7.65
CA GLN A 121 7.66 -18.98 8.21
C GLN A 121 8.82 -18.11 7.69
N GLN A 122 8.68 -17.51 6.51
CA GLN A 122 9.68 -16.61 5.92
C GLN A 122 9.50 -15.13 6.35
N GLY A 123 8.54 -14.85 7.24
CA GLY A 123 8.25 -13.51 7.75
C GLY A 123 7.33 -12.68 6.84
N PHE A 124 6.60 -13.31 5.91
CA PHE A 124 5.55 -12.61 5.18
C PHE A 124 4.28 -12.51 6.02
N GLU A 125 3.62 -11.37 5.94
CA GLU A 125 2.29 -11.16 6.49
C GLU A 125 1.25 -11.04 5.37
N PHE A 126 0.05 -11.52 5.65
CA PHE A 126 -1.06 -11.49 4.70
C PHE A 126 -1.80 -10.16 4.78
N VAL A 127 -1.96 -9.52 3.63
CA VAL A 127 -2.84 -8.36 3.43
C VAL A 127 -3.95 -8.79 2.48
N GLU A 128 -5.17 -8.83 3.01
CA GLU A 128 -6.38 -9.22 2.27
C GLU A 128 -6.57 -8.36 1.01
N ASP A 129 -7.05 -8.99 -0.06
CA ASP A 129 -7.20 -8.44 -1.42
C ASP A 129 -5.89 -7.98 -2.10
N VAL A 130 -4.74 -8.12 -1.44
CA VAL A 130 -3.42 -7.75 -1.98
C VAL A 130 -2.53 -8.98 -2.16
N GLY A 131 -2.17 -9.64 -1.06
CA GLY A 131 -1.23 -10.76 -1.08
C GLY A 131 -0.40 -10.88 0.18
N PHE A 132 0.69 -11.62 0.07
CA PHE A 132 1.70 -11.70 1.12
C PHE A 132 2.76 -10.63 0.90
N ILE A 133 3.09 -9.89 1.95
CA ILE A 133 4.10 -8.82 1.91
C ILE A 133 5.10 -9.07 3.03
N ARG A 134 6.39 -8.88 2.72
CA ARG A 134 7.48 -8.87 3.68
C ARG A 134 8.23 -7.56 3.54
N ILE A 135 8.13 -6.74 4.58
CA ILE A 135 8.89 -5.49 4.68
C ILE A 135 10.33 -5.83 5.09
N HIS A 136 11.32 -5.31 4.36
CA HIS A 136 12.71 -5.32 4.84
C HIS A 136 12.90 -4.14 5.80
N ASN A 137 13.11 -4.43 7.08
CA ASN A 137 13.62 -3.43 8.00
C ASN A 137 15.08 -3.15 7.64
N ASN A 138 15.39 -1.91 7.23
CA ASN A 138 16.77 -1.44 7.04
C ASN A 138 17.54 -1.30 8.38
N ALA A 139 17.31 -2.18 9.36
CA ALA A 139 18.10 -2.23 10.59
C ALA A 139 19.42 -3.01 10.42
N ASP A 140 19.56 -3.75 9.31
CA ASP A 140 20.69 -4.67 9.09
C ASP A 140 21.50 -4.39 7.79
N LEU A 141 21.58 -3.12 7.33
CA LEU A 141 22.56 -2.69 6.31
C LEU A 141 23.42 -1.53 6.81
#